data_AF-A0A935II11-F1
#
_entry.id   AF-A0A935II11-F1
#
_cell.length_a   1.000
_cell.length_b   1.000
_cell.length_c   1.000
_cell.angle_alpha   90.00
_cell.angle_beta   90.00
_cell.angle_gamma   90.00
#
_symmetry.space_group_name_H-M   'P 1'
#
loop_
_entity.id
_entity.type
_entity.pdbx_description
1 polymer ?
#
loop_
_entity_poly.entity_id
_entity_poly.type
_entity_poly.pdbx_seq_one_letter_code
_entity_poly.pdbx_strand_id
1 'polypeptide(L)'
;MKNFLTLILTTFLWSACEKTIEPKVIPPDYLIGSWINPIESDSSYTFTKANELKNQEYGITFNPAPSFIERKNVSWCATHPIYYGDFNGSWSKLGTTIDIKVPFWGGIAEYQWELVSVDQNTLTIHVLKEDYHR
;
A
#
# COMPACT_ATOMS: atom_id res chain seq x y z
N MET A 1 34.66 57.84 -19.94
CA MET A 1 33.78 57.41 -18.83
C MET A 1 32.52 56.83 -19.43
N LYS A 2 32.03 55.70 -18.87
CA LYS A 2 30.69 55.11 -19.08
C LYS A 2 30.45 54.54 -20.49
N ASN A 3 30.17 53.26 -20.74
CA ASN A 3 29.64 52.21 -19.87
C ASN A 3 30.15 50.85 -20.37
N PHE A 4 30.86 50.17 -19.48
CA PHE A 4 31.32 48.79 -19.58
C PHE A 4 30.21 47.85 -19.06
N LEU A 5 28.97 48.00 -19.56
CA LEU A 5 27.78 47.49 -18.84
C LEU A 5 26.74 46.80 -19.73
N THR A 6 27.17 45.88 -20.59
CA THR A 6 26.23 44.97 -21.27
C THR A 6 26.82 43.58 -21.51
N LEU A 7 27.51 43.01 -20.51
CA LEU A 7 28.03 41.62 -20.56
C LEU A 7 27.65 40.80 -19.31
N ILE A 8 26.51 41.10 -18.67
CA ILE A 8 26.08 40.44 -17.42
C ILE A 8 24.60 40.01 -17.51
N LEU A 9 24.14 39.49 -18.65
CA LEU A 9 22.76 38.99 -18.78
C LEU A 9 22.64 37.58 -19.38
N THR A 10 23.73 36.82 -19.44
CA THR A 10 23.72 35.47 -20.03
C THR A 10 24.16 34.35 -19.08
N THR A 11 24.41 34.65 -17.79
CA THR A 11 24.89 33.64 -16.82
C THR A 11 23.83 33.17 -15.82
N PHE A 12 22.54 33.51 -15.99
CA PHE A 12 21.46 33.10 -15.09
C PHE A 12 20.73 31.81 -15.52
N LEU A 13 21.42 30.89 -16.19
CA LEU A 13 20.90 29.57 -16.54
C LEU A 13 21.68 28.49 -15.79
N TRP A 14 21.66 28.54 -14.46
CA TRP A 14 22.08 27.40 -13.64
C TRP A 14 20.98 27.01 -12.66
N SER A 15 20.71 25.70 -12.69
CA SER A 15 20.18 24.91 -11.59
C SER A 15 18.66 24.89 -11.41
N ALA A 16 17.93 24.50 -12.46
CA ALA A 16 16.78 23.63 -12.22
C ALA A 16 17.32 22.24 -11.85
N CYS A 17 17.73 22.08 -10.58
CA CYS A 17 17.93 20.77 -9.99
C CYS A 17 16.52 20.18 -9.84
N GLU A 18 16.04 19.54 -10.90
CA GLU A 18 14.94 18.61 -10.77
C GLU A 18 15.47 17.52 -9.84
N LYS A 19 14.90 17.45 -8.63
CA LYS A 19 15.14 16.30 -7.76
C LYS A 19 14.63 15.10 -8.55
N THR A 20 15.54 14.39 -9.19
CA THR A 20 15.28 13.05 -9.66
C THR A 20 14.86 12.28 -8.42
N ILE A 21 13.55 12.07 -8.26
CA ILE A 21 13.03 11.19 -7.24
C ILE A 21 13.50 9.81 -7.68
N GLU A 22 14.68 9.42 -7.20
CA GLU A 22 15.11 8.04 -7.35
C GLU A 22 14.00 7.19 -6.72
N PRO A 23 13.45 6.21 -7.45
CA PRO A 23 12.41 5.37 -6.90
C PRO A 23 13.00 4.70 -5.66
N LYS A 24 12.48 5.05 -4.48
CA LYS A 24 12.85 4.42 -3.22
C LYS A 24 12.52 2.94 -3.39
N VAL A 25 13.53 2.12 -3.65
CA VAL A 25 13.39 0.67 -3.69
C VAL A 25 13.09 0.24 -2.26
N ILE A 26 11.81 0.12 -1.94
CA ILE A 26 11.36 -0.39 -0.64
C ILE A 26 11.65 -1.89 -0.64
N PRO A 27 12.53 -2.39 0.26
CA PRO A 27 12.79 -3.81 0.40
C PRO A 27 11.48 -4.58 0.65
N PRO A 28 11.22 -5.69 -0.07
CA PRO A 28 10.03 -6.53 0.16
C PRO A 28 9.89 -6.95 1.62
N ASP A 29 11.00 -7.10 2.33
CA ASP A 29 11.07 -7.53 3.73
C ASP A 29 10.27 -6.64 4.69
N TYR A 30 10.12 -5.34 4.39
CA TYR A 30 9.31 -4.47 5.26
C TYR A 30 7.82 -4.72 5.15
N LEU A 31 7.32 -5.21 4.00
CA LEU A 31 5.92 -5.60 3.85
C LEU A 31 5.58 -6.84 4.65
N ILE A 32 6.54 -7.75 4.83
CA ILE A 32 6.31 -9.04 5.49
C ILE A 32 5.89 -8.83 6.95
N GLY A 33 4.75 -9.41 7.34
CA GLY A 33 4.17 -9.33 8.68
C GLY A 33 2.69 -8.98 8.67
N SER A 34 2.14 -8.79 9.87
CA SER A 34 0.72 -8.49 10.07
C SER A 34 0.46 -7.01 10.21
N TRP A 35 -0.64 -6.55 9.64
CA TRP A 35 -1.06 -5.16 9.52
C TRP A 35 -2.54 -5.06 9.89
N ILE A 36 -2.85 -4.19 10.85
CA ILE A 36 -4.19 -4.08 11.48
C ILE A 36 -4.61 -2.62 11.61
N ASN A 37 -5.84 -2.40 12.09
CA ASN A 37 -6.41 -1.08 12.36
C ASN A 37 -6.28 -0.14 11.14
N PRO A 38 -6.79 -0.51 9.95
CA PRO A 38 -6.70 0.39 8.80
C PRO A 38 -7.43 1.70 9.11
N ILE A 39 -6.76 2.82 8.83
CA ILE A 39 -7.36 4.14 8.82
C ILE A 39 -7.53 4.53 7.36
N GLU A 40 -8.78 4.70 6.94
CA GLU A 40 -9.12 5.13 5.58
C GLU A 40 -9.01 6.66 5.48
N SER A 41 -8.39 7.13 4.39
CA SER A 41 -8.40 8.54 3.98
C SER A 41 -8.46 8.59 2.45
N ASP A 42 -9.55 9.11 1.92
CA ASP A 42 -9.87 9.16 0.49
C ASP A 42 -9.90 7.77 -0.18
N SER A 43 -8.82 7.36 -0.83
CA SER A 43 -8.65 6.04 -1.45
C SER A 43 -7.35 5.37 -0.97
N SER A 44 -6.91 5.76 0.22
CA SER A 44 -5.69 5.25 0.84
C SER A 44 -6.02 4.63 2.19
N TYR A 45 -5.28 3.58 2.52
CA TYR A 45 -5.35 2.92 3.80
C TYR A 45 -3.99 2.97 4.49
N THR A 46 -3.97 3.41 5.74
CA THR A 46 -2.79 3.30 6.61
C THR A 46 -3.05 2.26 7.68
N PHE A 47 -2.23 1.22 7.68
CA PHE A 47 -2.26 0.14 8.65
C PHE A 47 -1.16 0.31 9.69
N THR A 48 -1.40 -0.26 10.87
CA THR A 48 -0.41 -0.37 11.95
C THR A 48 0.19 -1.77 11.96
N LYS A 49 1.52 -1.87 12.11
CA LYS A 49 2.22 -3.16 12.28
C LYS A 49 1.75 -3.86 13.55
N ALA A 50 1.58 -5.17 13.48
CA ALA A 50 1.32 -6.02 14.63
C ALA A 50 2.10 -7.34 14.54
N ASN A 51 2.29 -7.99 15.69
CA ASN A 51 2.87 -9.32 15.76
C ASN A 51 1.94 -10.37 15.14
N GLU A 52 0.62 -10.17 15.28
CA GLU A 52 -0.42 -11.07 14.77
C GLU A 52 -1.70 -10.30 14.45
N LEU A 53 -2.59 -10.93 13.67
CA LEU A 53 -3.93 -10.41 13.41
C LEU A 53 -4.78 -10.47 14.67
N LYS A 54 -5.51 -9.39 14.98
CA LYS A 54 -6.43 -9.34 16.11
C LYS A 54 -7.69 -10.15 15.85
N ASN A 55 -8.20 -10.83 16.87
CA ASN A 55 -9.47 -11.57 16.77
C ASN A 55 -10.64 -10.62 16.55
N GLN A 56 -11.58 -11.02 15.68
CA GLN A 56 -12.82 -10.26 15.41
C GLN A 56 -12.61 -8.83 14.89
N GLU A 57 -11.46 -8.56 14.28
CA GLU A 57 -11.14 -7.28 13.65
C GLU A 57 -10.53 -7.53 12.26
N TYR A 58 -10.67 -6.54 11.37
CA TYR A 58 -10.06 -6.60 10.05
C TYR A 58 -8.52 -6.48 10.14
N GLY A 59 -7.83 -7.22 9.28
CA GLY A 59 -6.39 -7.08 9.11
C GLY A 59 -5.84 -7.97 8.01
N ILE A 60 -4.60 -7.74 7.64
CA ILE A 60 -3.91 -8.45 6.56
C ILE A 60 -2.52 -8.91 7.01
N THR A 61 -2.07 -10.04 6.49
CA THR A 61 -0.70 -10.52 6.68
C THR A 61 -0.08 -10.82 5.33
N PHE A 62 1.03 -10.14 5.05
CA PHE A 62 1.93 -10.51 3.96
C PHE A 62 2.94 -11.52 4.53
N ASN A 63 2.83 -12.79 4.13
CA ASN A 63 3.90 -13.76 4.33
C ASN A 63 4.90 -13.64 3.16
N PRO A 64 6.08 -14.28 3.23
CA PRO A 64 6.95 -14.38 2.07
C PRO A 64 6.14 -14.81 0.83
N ALA A 65 6.30 -14.06 -0.27
CA ALA A 65 5.50 -14.25 -1.46
C ALA A 65 5.57 -15.73 -1.91
N PRO A 66 4.44 -16.33 -2.34
CA PRO A 66 3.20 -15.67 -2.70
C PRO A 66 2.16 -15.60 -1.57
N SER A 67 2.44 -16.02 -0.32
CA SER A 67 1.37 -16.24 0.68
C SER A 67 0.80 -14.94 1.27
N PHE A 68 -0.52 -14.82 1.28
CA PHE A 68 -1.27 -13.71 1.86
C PHE A 68 -2.41 -14.20 2.74
N ILE A 69 -2.75 -13.47 3.79
CA ILE A 69 -3.93 -13.72 4.63
C ILE A 69 -4.70 -12.42 4.76
N GLU A 70 -6.01 -12.47 4.54
CA GLU A 70 -6.93 -11.38 4.90
C GLU A 70 -7.94 -11.88 5.92
N ARG A 71 -7.98 -11.24 7.08
CA ARG A 71 -9.03 -11.44 8.07
C ARG A 71 -10.16 -10.47 7.80
N LYS A 72 -11.33 -11.01 7.44
CA LYS A 72 -12.53 -10.21 7.14
C LYS A 72 -13.80 -10.95 7.55
N ASN A 73 -14.93 -10.25 7.43
CA ASN A 73 -16.25 -10.81 7.72
C ASN A 73 -16.48 -12.11 6.92
N VAL A 74 -16.89 -13.18 7.59
CA VAL A 74 -17.17 -14.50 6.97
C VAL A 74 -18.61 -14.64 6.50
N SER A 75 -19.43 -13.59 6.62
CA SER A 75 -20.86 -13.62 6.36
C SER A 75 -21.27 -12.62 5.30
N TRP A 76 -22.27 -13.02 4.51
CA TRP A 76 -22.90 -12.19 3.47
C TRP A 76 -23.58 -10.93 4.00
N CYS A 77 -24.00 -10.96 5.26
CA CYS A 77 -24.66 -9.88 5.94
C CYS A 77 -23.89 -9.60 7.24
N ALA A 78 -23.47 -8.35 7.45
CA ALA A 78 -22.78 -7.88 8.65
C ALA A 78 -23.74 -7.66 9.83
N THR A 79 -24.80 -8.47 9.94
CA THR A 79 -25.73 -8.45 11.07
C THR A 79 -25.04 -8.96 12.33
N HIS A 80 -25.22 -8.23 13.43
CA HIS A 80 -24.60 -8.56 14.70
C HIS A 80 -25.04 -9.95 15.20
N PRO A 81 -24.11 -10.78 15.73
CA PRO A 81 -22.66 -10.57 15.82
C PRO A 81 -21.94 -10.76 14.48
N ILE A 82 -21.00 -9.87 14.16
CA ILE A 82 -20.13 -10.00 12.98
C ILE A 82 -19.00 -10.96 13.33
N TYR A 83 -18.86 -12.04 12.56
CA TYR A 83 -17.76 -12.99 12.69
C TYR A 83 -16.68 -12.72 11.67
N TYR A 84 -15.44 -12.72 12.11
CA TYR A 84 -14.26 -12.63 11.25
C TYR A 84 -13.56 -13.98 11.15
N GLY A 85 -12.91 -14.19 10.00
CA GLY A 85 -12.13 -15.38 9.72
C GLY A 85 -11.05 -15.10 8.68
N ASP A 86 -10.09 -16.01 8.62
CA ASP A 86 -8.91 -15.88 7.79
C ASP A 86 -9.16 -16.48 6.41
N PHE A 87 -8.96 -15.66 5.38
CA PHE A 87 -8.99 -16.09 3.99
C PHE A 87 -7.56 -16.12 3.47
N ASN A 88 -7.11 -17.33 3.12
CA ASN A 88 -5.78 -17.54 2.54
C ASN A 88 -5.82 -17.18 1.05
N GLY A 89 -5.01 -16.20 0.67
CA GLY A 89 -4.85 -15.74 -0.70
C GLY A 89 -3.40 -15.76 -1.15
N SER A 90 -3.16 -15.02 -2.22
CA SER A 90 -1.84 -14.83 -2.79
C SER A 90 -1.56 -13.37 -3.08
N TRP A 91 -0.27 -12.98 -3.06
CA TRP A 91 0.17 -11.66 -3.48
C TRP A 91 1.46 -11.70 -4.31
N SER A 92 1.65 -10.66 -5.11
CA SER A 92 2.91 -10.35 -5.80
C SER A 92 3.14 -8.84 -5.80
N LYS A 93 4.40 -8.42 -6.01
CA LYS A 93 4.77 -7.01 -6.10
C LYS A 93 5.71 -6.76 -7.28
N LEU A 94 5.40 -5.73 -8.06
CA LEU A 94 6.24 -5.23 -9.14
C LEU A 94 6.40 -3.71 -8.96
N GLY A 95 7.60 -3.24 -8.64
CA GLY A 95 7.81 -1.82 -8.31
C GLY A 95 7.02 -1.43 -7.05
N THR A 96 6.15 -0.43 -7.15
CA THR A 96 5.22 -0.02 -6.08
C THR A 96 3.88 -0.75 -6.16
N THR A 97 3.55 -1.41 -7.26
CA THR A 97 2.28 -2.11 -7.43
C THR A 97 2.27 -3.44 -6.69
N ILE A 98 1.21 -3.67 -5.91
CA ILE A 98 0.93 -4.91 -5.18
C ILE A 98 -0.36 -5.49 -5.76
N ASP A 99 -0.29 -6.71 -6.27
CA ASP A 99 -1.46 -7.46 -6.75
C ASP A 99 -1.80 -8.52 -5.70
N ILE A 100 -3.08 -8.57 -5.31
CA ILE A 100 -3.59 -9.50 -4.30
C ILE A 100 -4.79 -10.24 -4.89
N LYS A 101 -4.83 -11.55 -4.66
CA LYS A 101 -5.99 -12.40 -4.97
C LYS A 101 -6.34 -13.19 -3.74
N VAL A 102 -7.54 -12.98 -3.20
CA VAL A 102 -7.93 -13.56 -1.91
C VAL A 102 -9.41 -13.93 -1.90
N PRO A 103 -9.78 -15.12 -1.42
CA PRO A 103 -11.19 -15.48 -1.30
C PRO A 103 -11.95 -14.58 -0.33
N PHE A 104 -13.27 -14.58 -0.44
CA PHE A 104 -14.19 -14.09 0.57
C PHE A 104 -15.40 -15.03 0.65
N TRP A 105 -16.32 -14.77 1.58
CA TRP A 105 -17.51 -15.62 1.79
C TRP A 105 -18.36 -15.86 0.53
N GLY A 106 -18.26 -15.01 -0.49
CA GLY A 106 -19.07 -15.05 -1.69
C GLY A 106 -18.32 -15.29 -3.00
N GLY A 107 -17.00 -15.56 -2.96
CA GLY A 107 -16.20 -15.75 -4.17
C GLY A 107 -14.74 -15.32 -4.00
N ILE A 108 -14.19 -14.62 -5.00
CA ILE A 108 -12.80 -14.13 -5.01
C ILE A 108 -12.77 -12.61 -5.13
N ALA A 109 -11.91 -11.99 -4.34
CA ALA A 109 -11.56 -10.58 -4.48
C ALA A 109 -10.16 -10.46 -5.12
N GLU A 110 -10.02 -9.54 -6.06
CA GLU A 110 -8.75 -9.16 -6.67
C GLU A 110 -8.50 -7.68 -6.40
N TYR A 111 -7.38 -7.37 -5.74
CA TYR A 111 -6.98 -6.02 -5.41
C TYR A 111 -5.70 -5.65 -6.15
N GLN A 112 -5.65 -4.40 -6.61
CA GLN A 112 -4.42 -3.78 -7.05
C GLN A 112 -4.17 -2.53 -6.22
N TRP A 113 -3.07 -2.51 -5.48
CA TRP A 113 -2.68 -1.41 -4.62
C TRP A 113 -1.37 -0.80 -5.08
N GLU A 114 -1.22 0.50 -4.89
CA GLU A 114 0.06 1.18 -4.94
C GLU A 114 0.63 1.34 -3.53
N LEU A 115 1.85 0.86 -3.33
CA LEU A 115 2.60 1.06 -2.10
C LEU A 115 3.09 2.50 -2.01
N VAL A 116 2.48 3.28 -1.12
CA VAL A 116 2.87 4.67 -0.85
C VAL A 116 4.09 4.71 0.08
N SER A 117 4.02 3.98 1.19
CA SER A 117 5.13 3.88 2.14
C SER A 117 5.01 2.66 3.03
N VAL A 118 6.15 2.13 3.49
CA VAL A 118 6.19 1.14 4.57
C VAL A 118 7.46 1.32 5.39
N ASP A 119 7.31 1.16 6.69
CA ASP A 119 8.39 1.13 7.68
C ASP A 119 8.11 0.06 8.74
N GLN A 120 8.79 0.13 9.89
CA GLN A 120 8.65 -0.85 10.97
C GLN A 120 7.27 -0.81 11.66
N ASN A 121 6.54 0.30 11.53
CA ASN A 121 5.35 0.60 12.31
C ASN A 121 4.11 0.78 11.44
N THR A 122 4.27 1.27 10.21
CA THR A 122 3.15 1.65 9.34
C THR A 122 3.31 1.12 7.92
N LEU A 123 2.16 0.79 7.32
CA LEU A 123 2.02 0.48 5.90
C LEU A 123 0.94 1.40 5.34
N THR A 124 1.27 2.21 4.36
CA THR A 124 0.31 3.05 3.64
C THR A 124 0.23 2.59 2.19
N ILE A 125 -0.99 2.33 1.74
CA ILE A 125 -1.29 1.96 0.36
C ILE A 125 -2.35 2.91 -0.21
N HIS A 126 -2.37 3.00 -1.53
CA HIS A 126 -3.44 3.62 -2.29
C HIS A 126 -4.14 2.54 -3.14
N VAL A 127 -5.47 2.52 -3.14
CA VAL A 127 -6.24 1.53 -3.90
C VAL A 127 -6.33 1.96 -5.35
N LEU A 128 -5.73 1.18 -6.25
CA LEU A 128 -5.82 1.39 -7.70
C LEU A 128 -7.04 0.68 -8.28
N LYS A 129 -7.30 -0.55 -7.82
CA LYS A 129 -8.39 -1.39 -8.30
C LYS A 129 -8.87 -2.36 -7.22
N GLU A 130 -10.15 -2.66 -7.24
CA GLU A 130 -10.80 -3.67 -6.40
C GLU A 130 -11.95 -4.31 -7.19
N ASP A 131 -11.82 -5.61 -7.48
CA ASP A 131 -12.82 -6.40 -8.20
C ASP A 131 -13.30 -7.58 -7.37
N TYR A 132 -14.59 -7.88 -7.47
CA TYR A 132 -15.22 -9.03 -6.82
C TYR A 132 -15.86 -9.96 -7.84
N HIS A 133 -15.47 -11.22 -7.80
CA HIS A 133 -15.97 -12.29 -8.66
C HIS A 133 -16.73 -13.33 -7.84
N ARG A 134 -17.82 -13.89 -8.39
CA ARG A 134 -18.57 -15.01 -7.80
C ARG A 134 -18.44 -16.25 -8.67
#